data_AF-A0A3A5ZCR3-F1
#
_entry.id   AF-A0A3A5ZCR3-F1
#
_cell.length_a   1.000
_cell.length_b   1.000
_cell.length_c   1.000
_cell.angle_alpha   90.00
_cell.angle_beta   90.00
_cell.angle_gamma   90.00
#
_symmetry.space_group_name_H-M   'P 1'
#
loop_
_entity.id
_entity.type
_entity.pdbx_description
1 polymer ?
#
loop_
_entity_poly.entity_id
_entity_poly.type
_entity_poly.pdbx_seq_one_letter_code
_entity_poly.pdbx_strand_id
1 'polypeptide(L)' 'MLKRLRRRISEGALSSKDVAIYFIEPRNQENNDSAIIKNIKISKDGSFEWPKDFYITEFEDDMTYFQNLAKKAK' A
#
# COMPACT_ATOMS: atom_id res chain seq x y z
N MET A 1 8.59 -4.27 1.69
CA MET A 1 9.42 -3.59 0.65
C MET A 1 9.44 -2.06 0.79
N LEU A 2 8.32 -1.42 1.13
CA LEU A 2 8.14 0.04 1.09
C LEU A 2 8.85 0.83 2.21
N LYS A 3 9.04 0.22 3.38
CA LYS A 3 9.87 0.78 4.46
C LYS A 3 11.30 1.09 3.98
N ARG A 4 11.84 0.28 3.06
CA ARG A 4 13.17 0.49 2.45
C ARG A 4 13.18 1.71 1.53
N LEU A 5 12.10 1.95 0.78
CA LEU A 5 11.98 3.13 -0.08
C LEU A 5 12.01 4.41 0.76
N ARG A 6 11.15 4.47 1.80
CA ARG A 6 11.12 5.59 2.74
C ARG A 6 12.49 5.86 3.37
N ARG A 7 13.16 4.81 3.84
CA ARG A 7 14.52 4.91 4.42
C ARG A 7 15.53 5.51 3.43
N ARG A 8 15.54 5.05 2.17
CA ARG A 8 16.47 5.57 1.15
C ARG A 8 16.21 7.04 0.84
N ILE A 9 14.96 7.47 0.88
CA ILE A 9 14.60 8.88 0.69
C ILE A 9 15.04 9.70 1.90
N SER A 10 14.76 9.25 3.12
CA SER A 10 15.15 9.97 4.34
C SER A 10 16.67 10.08 4.51
N GLU A 11 17.42 9.07 4.06
CA GLU A 11 18.90 9.05 4.08
C GLU A 11 19.52 9.90 2.94
N GLY A 12 18.71 10.50 2.06
CA GLY A 12 19.20 11.27 0.91
C GLY A 12 19.81 10.41 -0.21
N ALA A 13 19.78 9.09 -0.08
CA ALA A 13 20.25 8.15 -1.10
C ALA A 13 19.31 8.04 -2.32
N LEU A 14 18.14 8.67 -2.25
CA LEU A 14 17.15 8.78 -3.31
C LEU A 14 16.34 10.08 -3.12
N SER A 15 16.20 10.89 -4.16
CA SER A 15 15.36 12.10 -4.08
C SER A 15 13.88 11.72 -4.15
N SER A 16 13.04 12.35 -3.31
CA SER A 16 11.58 12.15 -3.38
C SER A 16 10.96 12.65 -4.69
N LYS A 17 11.67 13.52 -5.42
CA LYS A 17 11.23 14.02 -6.74
C LYS A 17 11.45 13.00 -7.86
N ASP A 18 12.34 12.03 -7.64
CA ASP A 18 12.68 11.00 -8.63
C ASP A 18 11.81 9.76 -8.45
N VAL A 19 10.80 9.83 -7.59
CA VAL A 19 9.91 8.72 -7.23
C VAL A 19 8.46 9.19 -7.33
N ALA A 20 7.63 8.41 -8.02
CA ALA A 20 6.20 8.60 -8.05
C ALA A 20 5.49 7.32 -7.58
N ILE A 21 4.49 7.48 -6.73
CA ILE A 21 3.63 6.39 -6.28
C ILE A 21 2.25 6.62 -6.87
N TYR A 22 1.72 5.60 -7.53
CA TYR A 22 0.36 5.58 -8.05
C TYR A 22 -0.40 4.43 -7.42
N PHE A 23 -1.60 4.72 -6.93
CA PHE A 23 -2.54 3.74 -6.45
C PHE A 23 -3.65 3.56 -7.46
N ILE A 24 -3.97 2.31 -7.79
CA ILE A 24 -5.03 1.97 -8.73
C ILE A 24 -6.21 1.51 -7.90
N GLU A 25 -7.25 2.33 -7.86
CA GLU A 25 -8.51 1.93 -7.26
C GLU A 25 -9.29 1.09 -8.28
N PRO A 26 -9.59 -0.18 -7.95
CA PRO A 26 -10.36 -1.02 -8.84
C PRO A 26 -11.74 -0.40 -9.05
N ARG A 27 -12.30 -0.68 -10.23
CA ARG A 27 -13.64 -0.24 -10.58
C ARG A 27 -14.64 -0.66 -9.50
N ASN A 28 -15.46 0.29 -9.06
CA ASN A 28 -16.59 -0.02 -8.19
C ASN A 28 -17.64 -0.80 -9.01
N GLN A 29 -18.09 -1.96 -8.54
CA GLN A 29 -19.02 -2.81 -9.30
C GLN A 29 -20.40 -2.16 -9.50
N GLU A 30 -20.79 -1.22 -8.63
CA GLU A 30 -22.08 -0.54 -8.68
C GLU A 30 -22.17 0.59 -9.71
N ASN A 31 -21.05 1.24 -10.05
CA ASN A 31 -20.99 2.28 -11.06
C ASN A 31 -20.20 1.77 -12.26
N ASN A 32 -20.70 1.97 -13.48
CA ASN A 32 -20.12 1.44 -14.71
C ASN A 32 -18.80 2.14 -15.13
N ASP A 33 -18.06 2.68 -14.16
CA ASP A 33 -16.91 3.55 -14.34
C ASP A 33 -15.60 2.80 -14.58
N SER A 34 -14.60 3.53 -15.07
CA SER A 34 -13.23 3.01 -15.20
C SER A 34 -12.50 2.98 -13.86
N ALA A 35 -11.41 2.21 -13.77
CA ALA A 35 -10.51 2.26 -12.62
C ALA A 35 -9.91 3.66 -12.45
N ILE A 36 -9.74 4.10 -11.20
CA ILE A 36 -9.21 5.44 -10.88
C ILE A 36 -7.74 5.33 -10.50
N ILE A 37 -6.89 6.10 -11.17
CA ILE A 37 -5.46 6.19 -10.84
C ILE A 37 -5.24 7.41 -9.93
N LYS A 38 -4.83 7.19 -8.69
CA LYS A 38 -4.50 8.24 -7.73
C LYS A 38 -3.00 8.39 -7.58
N ASN A 39 -2.48 9.60 -7.75
CA ASN A 39 -1.10 9.92 -7.42
C ASN A 39 -0.96 10.17 -5.92
N ILE A 40 -0.02 9.50 -5.28
CA ILE A 40 0.31 9.72 -3.86
C ILE A 40 1.52 10.64 -3.79
N LYS A 41 1.33 11.77 -3.12
CA LYS A 41 2.39 12.77 -2.92
C LYS A 41 3.40 12.27 -1.89
N ILE A 42 4.68 12.30 -2.25
CA ILE A 42 5.79 11.95 -1.37
C ILE A 42 6.43 13.23 -0.83
N SER A 43 6.52 13.34 0.49
CA SER A 43 7.21 14.43 1.17
C SER A 43 8.72 14.35 0.98
N LYS A 44 9.43 15.43 1.28
CA LYS A 44 10.90 15.51 1.12
C LYS A 44 11.66 14.50 2.00
N ASP A 45 11.10 14.13 3.15
CA ASP A 45 11.63 13.13 4.08
C ASP A 45 11.22 11.70 3.72
N GLY A 46 10.53 11.51 2.60
CA GLY A 46 10.01 10.21 2.17
C GLY A 46 8.76 9.76 2.93
N SER A 47 8.16 10.62 3.74
CA SER A 47 6.84 10.34 4.33
C SER A 47 5.73 10.47 3.28
N PHE A 48 4.74 9.59 3.37
CA PHE A 48 3.51 9.63 2.58
C PHE A 48 2.45 8.78 3.27
N GLU A 49 1.18 9.09 3.00
CA GLU A 49 0.05 8.31 3.52
C GLU A 49 -0.31 7.18 2.55
N TRP A 50 -0.56 6.01 3.11
CA TRP A 50 -1.06 4.89 2.36
C TRP A 50 -2.57 5.00 2.17
N PRO A 51 -3.12 4.52 1.04
CA PRO A 51 -4.54 4.28 0.91
C PRO A 51 -4.99 3.34 2.04
N LYS A 52 -6.15 3.60 2.62
CA LYS A 52 -6.68 2.80 3.75
C LYS A 52 -6.73 1.31 3.41
N ASP A 53 -7.04 0.98 2.16
CA ASP A 53 -7.22 -0.39 1.67
C ASP A 53 -5.90 -1.18 1.55
N PHE A 54 -4.75 -0.49 1.57
CA PHE A 54 -3.44 -1.14 1.48
C PHE A 54 -3.14 -2.01 2.71
N TYR A 55 -3.56 -1.57 3.90
CA TYR A 55 -3.32 -2.31 5.14
C TYR A 55 -4.44 -3.30 5.48
N ILE A 56 -5.63 -3.10 4.91
CA ILE A 56 -6.79 -3.96 5.14
C ILE A 56 -6.52 -5.35 4.55
N THR A 57 -5.95 -5.40 3.34
CA THR A 57 -5.63 -6.66 2.67
C THR A 57 -4.53 -7.44 3.40
N GLU A 58 -3.46 -6.79 3.88
CA GLU A 58 -2.44 -7.45 4.72
C GLU A 58 -3.05 -8.01 6.02
N PHE A 59 -3.95 -7.26 6.67
CA PHE A 59 -4.60 -7.70 7.91
C PHE A 59 -5.56 -8.88 7.68
N GLU A 60 -6.34 -8.85 6.60
CA GLU A 60 -7.26 -9.93 6.23
C GLU A 60 -6.50 -11.21 5.83
N ASP A 61 -5.39 -11.08 5.11
CA ASP A 61 -4.50 -12.20 4.77
C ASP A 61 -3.88 -12.83 6.03
N ASP A 62 -3.38 -12.00 6.96
CA ASP A 62 -2.84 -12.46 8.24
C ASP A 62 -3.91 -13.17 9.08
N MET A 63 -5.11 -12.60 9.20
CA MET A 63 -6.24 -13.24 9.89
C MET A 63 -6.59 -14.59 9.28
N THR A 64 -6.67 -14.66 7.96
CA THR A 64 -6.97 -15.89 7.22
C THR A 64 -5.90 -16.96 7.47
N TYR A 65 -4.63 -16.56 7.49
CA TYR A 65 -3.51 -17.44 7.82
C TYR A 65 -3.63 -18.02 9.24
N PHE A 66 -3.89 -17.19 10.25
CA PHE A 66 -4.04 -17.64 11.63
C PHE A 66 -5.27 -18.54 11.83
N GLN A 67 -6.40 -18.24 11.18
CA GLN A 67 -7.58 -19.10 11.22
C GLN A 67 -7.31 -20.49 10.64
N ASN A 68 -6.55 -20.57 9.56
CA ASN A 68 -6.17 -21.84 8.94
C ASN A 68 -5.19 -22.65 9.80
N LEU A 69 -4.27 -21.99 10.51
CA LEU A 69 -3.43 -22.65 11.52
C LEU A 69 -4.26 -23.21 12.68
N ALA A 70 -5.21 -22.44 13.22
CA ALA A 70 -6.08 -22.87 14.30
C ALA A 70 -6.97 -24.08 13.90
N LYS A 71 -7.42 -24.12 12.63
CA LYS A 71 -8.17 -25.27 12.09
C LYS A 71 -7.31 -26.52 11.91
N LYS A 72 -6.03 -26.38 11.57
CA LYS A 72 -5.08 -27.51 11.42
C LYS A 72 -4.60 -28.10 12.75
N ALA A 73 -4.70 -27.34 13.84
CA ALA A 73 -4.33 -27.78 15.18
C ALA A 73 -5.46 -28.54 15.91
N LYS A 74 -6.60 -28.74 15.25
CA LYS A 74 -7.78 -29.46 15.73
C LYS A 74 -7.95 -30.76 14.97
#